data_AF-R2SV31-F1
#
_entry.id   AF-R2SV31-F1
#
_cell.length_a   1.000
_cell.length_b   1.000
_cell.length_c   1.000
_cell.angle_alpha   90.00
_cell.angle_beta   90.00
_cell.angle_gamma   90.00
#
_symmetry.space_group_name_H-M   'P 1'
#
loop_
_entity.id
_entity.type
_entity.pdbx_description
1 polymer ?
#
loop_
_entity_poly.entity_id
_entity_poly.type
_entity_poly.pdbx_seq_one_letter_code
_entity_poly.pdbx_strand_id
1 'polypeptide(L)'
;MEYELVSVIRPKNPIWEKQKNRLTAQGGKVISISPSPNFNKLIADEEVQGINLLDSLTKREHHDENFLFFNQIPTAYSAEIFMNEDRSISIVNDGEEIGRVVLYPETRRHVKEVQYLNADGSTDFIEEYADDGELYSNLFFFNNTVQEINFFNSKQFPVVSYFFYEGKVNLVVVRDPKTMKVKAKYNSLMDFLIDQVAKLVTKKDQISISYMGLEMFALEKTTSYNILYLEESPFDSKGVIKGNLLSILKDKVSYIKEVRMTETHYKQLKDKNVPLDKATIVKEGKTANDRNNSSR
;
A
#
# COMPACT_ATOMS: atom_id res chain seq x y z
N MET A 1 17.79 -4.39 -10.83
CA MET A 1 17.15 -3.17 -10.30
C MET A 1 17.05 -3.33 -8.78
N GLU A 2 17.10 -2.23 -8.03
CA GLU A 2 16.89 -2.27 -6.57
C GLU A 2 15.48 -1.76 -6.22
N TYR A 3 14.80 -2.48 -5.34
CA TYR A 3 13.46 -2.13 -4.89
C TYR A 3 13.36 -2.06 -3.37
N GLU A 4 12.51 -1.16 -2.87
CA GLU A 4 11.96 -1.24 -1.51
C GLU A 4 10.50 -1.68 -1.64
N LEU A 5 10.14 -2.80 -1.03
CA LEU A 5 8.78 -3.30 -1.00
C LEU A 5 8.09 -2.84 0.29
N VAL A 6 6.96 -2.16 0.15
CA VAL A 6 6.17 -1.61 1.25
C VAL A 6 4.69 -1.99 1.09
N SER A 7 3.98 -2.14 2.20
CA SER A 7 2.51 -2.19 2.18
C SER A 7 1.92 -0.89 1.66
N VAL A 8 2.32 0.23 2.26
CA VAL A 8 1.98 1.61 1.87
C VAL A 8 3.15 2.53 2.16
N ILE A 9 3.29 3.61 1.37
CA ILE A 9 4.23 4.68 1.68
C ILE A 9 3.69 5.48 2.87
N ARG A 10 4.50 5.71 3.90
CA ARG A 10 4.13 6.46 5.10
C ARG A 10 5.10 7.63 5.28
N PRO A 11 4.80 8.80 4.69
CA PRO A 11 5.58 10.01 4.90
C PRO A 11 5.84 10.27 6.38
N LYS A 12 7.01 10.83 6.72
CA LYS A 12 7.43 11.15 8.10
C LYS A 12 7.63 9.94 9.03
N ASN A 13 7.40 8.72 8.58
CA ASN A 13 7.74 7.53 9.35
C ASN A 13 9.28 7.34 9.32
N PRO A 14 9.96 7.20 10.47
CA PRO A 14 11.43 7.07 10.50
C PRO A 14 11.99 5.89 9.71
N ILE A 15 11.23 4.79 9.59
CA ILE A 15 11.61 3.63 8.77
C ILE A 15 11.47 3.98 7.29
N TRP A 16 10.39 4.65 6.89
CA TRP A 16 10.23 5.13 5.50
C TRP A 16 11.38 6.06 5.09
N GLU A 17 11.78 7.00 5.95
CA GLU A 17 12.92 7.88 5.65
C GLU A 17 14.22 7.09 5.38
N LYS A 18 14.46 6.01 6.12
CA LYS A 18 15.60 5.13 5.85
C LYS A 18 15.46 4.37 4.54
N GLN A 19 14.26 3.87 4.22
CA GLN A 19 13.97 3.22 2.94
C GLN A 19 14.17 4.18 1.77
N LYS A 20 13.60 5.38 1.85
CA LYS A 20 13.77 6.48 0.89
C LYS A 20 15.24 6.81 0.66
N ASN A 21 16.01 7.01 1.73
CA ASN A 21 17.45 7.29 1.61
C ASN A 21 18.21 6.19 0.86
N ARG A 22 17.84 4.91 1.04
CA ARG A 22 18.43 3.79 0.28
C ARG A 22 18.04 3.84 -1.19
N LEU A 23 16.75 4.04 -1.48
CA LEU A 23 16.25 4.20 -2.85
C LEU A 23 17.00 5.32 -3.58
N THR A 24 17.11 6.50 -2.98
CA THR A 24 17.80 7.65 -3.61
C THR A 24 19.29 7.37 -3.82
N ALA A 25 19.97 6.76 -2.85
CA ALA A 25 21.39 6.44 -2.96
C ALA A 25 21.71 5.40 -4.05
N GLN A 26 20.76 4.51 -4.35
CA GLN A 26 20.93 3.39 -5.27
C GLN A 26 20.23 3.60 -6.62
N GLY A 27 19.48 4.69 -6.78
CA GLY A 27 18.59 4.88 -7.94
C GLY A 27 17.50 3.82 -8.03
N GLY A 28 17.03 3.31 -6.88
CA GLY A 28 16.02 2.26 -6.77
C GLY A 28 14.59 2.75 -6.93
N LYS A 29 13.63 1.82 -6.87
CA LYS A 29 12.18 2.12 -6.94
C LYS A 29 11.41 1.53 -5.77
N VAL A 30 10.33 2.17 -5.34
CA VAL A 30 9.40 1.59 -4.37
C VAL A 30 8.36 0.71 -5.08
N ILE A 31 8.03 -0.44 -4.49
CA ILE A 31 6.86 -1.24 -4.86
C ILE A 31 5.88 -1.17 -3.69
N SER A 32 4.69 -0.61 -3.91
CA SER A 32 3.59 -0.60 -2.93
C SER A 32 2.58 -1.70 -3.27
N ILE A 33 2.19 -2.53 -2.29
CA ILE A 33 1.31 -3.69 -2.52
C ILE A 33 -0.14 -3.50 -2.08
N SER A 34 -0.44 -2.46 -1.29
CA SER A 34 -1.82 -2.13 -0.89
C SER A 34 -2.44 -1.09 -1.83
N PRO A 35 -3.78 -1.01 -1.89
CA PRO A 35 -4.45 0.09 -2.59
C PRO A 35 -3.99 1.45 -2.08
N SER A 36 -3.77 2.38 -3.00
CA SER A 36 -3.24 3.71 -2.72
C SER A 36 -3.72 4.67 -3.81
N PRO A 37 -4.95 5.19 -3.73
CA PRO A 37 -5.53 6.06 -4.76
C PRO A 37 -4.71 7.32 -5.04
N ASN A 38 -3.90 7.78 -4.07
CA ASN A 38 -3.00 8.92 -4.19
C ASN A 38 -1.53 8.54 -4.43
N PHE A 39 -1.25 7.34 -4.96
CA PHE A 39 0.12 6.82 -5.07
C PHE A 39 1.06 7.73 -5.88
N ASN A 40 0.59 8.26 -7.02
CA ASN A 40 1.42 9.10 -7.89
C ASN A 40 1.80 10.42 -7.21
N LYS A 41 0.84 11.09 -6.57
CA LYS A 41 1.13 12.22 -5.69
C LYS A 41 2.12 11.87 -4.58
N LEU A 42 1.94 10.73 -3.90
CA LEU A 42 2.83 10.32 -2.82
C LEU A 42 4.28 10.14 -3.29
N ILE A 43 4.52 9.48 -4.43
CA ILE A 43 5.88 9.30 -4.93
C ILE A 43 6.49 10.60 -5.45
N ALA A 44 5.67 11.53 -5.97
CA ALA A 44 6.11 12.85 -6.39
C ALA A 44 6.51 13.72 -5.18
N ASP A 45 5.66 13.80 -4.16
CA ASP A 45 5.92 14.55 -2.91
C ASP A 45 7.13 13.98 -2.16
N GLU A 46 7.32 12.66 -2.22
CA GLU A 46 8.47 11.99 -1.63
C GLU A 46 9.71 11.97 -2.54
N GLU A 47 9.65 12.52 -3.76
CA GLU A 47 10.76 12.57 -4.72
C GLU A 47 11.37 11.18 -5.01
N VAL A 48 10.52 10.15 -5.11
CA VAL A 48 10.92 8.77 -5.42
C VAL A 48 10.23 8.25 -6.67
N GLN A 49 10.78 7.21 -7.28
CA GLN A 49 10.09 6.47 -8.34
C GLN A 49 9.45 5.22 -7.77
N GLY A 50 8.30 4.81 -8.30
CA GLY A 50 7.63 3.62 -7.77
C GLY A 50 6.59 3.00 -8.68
N ILE A 51 6.08 1.86 -8.20
CA ILE A 51 4.99 1.09 -8.82
C ILE A 51 4.01 0.72 -7.71
N ASN A 52 2.73 1.04 -7.88
CA ASN A 52 1.67 0.42 -7.11
C ASN A 52 1.21 -0.87 -7.81
N LEU A 53 1.03 -1.94 -7.05
CA LEU A 53 0.62 -3.24 -7.57
C LEU A 53 -0.70 -3.14 -8.34
N LEU A 54 -1.71 -2.45 -7.79
CA LEU A 54 -3.01 -2.35 -8.43
C LEU A 54 -2.95 -1.47 -9.68
N ASP A 55 -2.29 -0.32 -9.65
CA ASP A 55 -2.12 0.53 -10.84
C ASP A 55 -1.41 -0.24 -11.97
N SER A 56 -0.43 -1.07 -11.61
CA SER A 56 0.28 -1.91 -12.57
C SER A 56 -0.62 -2.96 -13.25
N LEU A 57 -1.68 -3.40 -12.57
CA LEU A 57 -2.64 -4.40 -13.06
C LEU A 57 -3.80 -3.75 -13.80
N THR A 58 -4.38 -2.70 -13.23
CA THR A 58 -5.50 -1.97 -13.83
C THR A 58 -5.08 -1.25 -15.10
N LYS A 59 -3.80 -0.87 -15.23
CA LYS A 59 -3.30 -0.04 -16.34
C LYS A 59 -4.05 1.28 -16.42
N ARG A 60 -4.42 1.84 -15.26
CA ARG A 60 -4.97 3.19 -15.17
C ARG A 60 -3.93 4.20 -15.67
N GLU A 61 -4.37 5.14 -16.47
CA GLU A 61 -3.58 6.28 -16.91
C GLU A 61 -3.66 7.37 -15.84
N HIS A 62 -2.53 8.01 -15.55
CA HIS A 62 -2.49 9.11 -14.58
C HIS A 62 -2.49 10.45 -15.30
N HIS A 63 -3.22 11.41 -14.74
CA HIS A 63 -3.36 12.75 -15.30
C HIS A 63 -2.95 13.82 -14.28
N ASP A 64 -1.65 14.15 -14.25
CA ASP A 64 -1.01 15.02 -13.24
C ASP A 64 -1.69 16.39 -13.03
N GLU A 65 -2.34 16.94 -14.07
CA GLU A 65 -2.99 18.26 -14.05
C GLU A 65 -4.49 18.20 -13.72
N ASN A 66 -5.05 17.00 -13.61
CA ASN A 66 -6.47 16.80 -13.37
C ASN A 66 -6.78 16.62 -11.88
N PHE A 67 -8.03 16.87 -11.52
CA PHE A 67 -8.62 16.50 -10.24
C PHE A 67 -10.14 16.53 -10.38
N LEU A 68 -10.84 15.84 -9.48
CA LEU A 68 -12.29 15.94 -9.37
C LEU A 68 -12.65 16.97 -8.31
N PHE A 69 -13.22 18.11 -8.73
CA PHE A 69 -13.73 19.10 -7.78
C PHE A 69 -15.08 18.65 -7.22
N PHE A 70 -15.38 18.99 -5.97
CA PHE A 70 -16.53 18.42 -5.26
C PHE A 70 -17.90 18.58 -5.96
N ASN A 71 -18.13 19.66 -6.71
CA ASN A 71 -19.42 19.87 -7.41
C ASN A 71 -19.47 19.26 -8.82
N GLN A 72 -18.46 18.47 -9.20
CA GLN A 72 -18.36 17.80 -10.51
C GLN A 72 -18.55 16.29 -10.40
N ILE A 73 -18.86 15.77 -9.21
CA ILE A 73 -19.06 14.34 -8.97
C ILE A 73 -20.20 13.85 -9.88
N PRO A 74 -19.96 12.83 -10.74
CA PRO A 74 -21.02 12.18 -11.47
C PRO A 74 -21.98 11.51 -10.47
N THR A 75 -23.22 11.98 -10.39
CA THR A 75 -24.20 11.46 -9.44
C THR A 75 -25.59 11.40 -10.07
N ALA A 76 -26.62 11.06 -9.29
CA ALA A 76 -27.99 10.92 -9.78
C ALA A 76 -28.48 12.22 -10.46
N TYR A 77 -29.26 12.07 -11.54
CA TYR A 77 -29.65 13.16 -12.45
C TYR A 77 -30.32 14.37 -11.78
N SER A 78 -31.05 14.15 -10.68
CA SER A 78 -31.76 15.19 -9.91
C SER A 78 -31.10 15.53 -8.58
N ALA A 79 -29.94 14.95 -8.27
CA ALA A 79 -29.27 15.20 -7.02
C ALA A 79 -28.47 16.51 -7.06
N GLU A 80 -28.53 17.25 -5.96
CA GLU A 80 -27.74 18.43 -5.70
C GLU A 80 -26.53 18.08 -4.82
N ILE A 81 -25.35 18.58 -5.19
CA ILE A 81 -24.17 18.50 -4.34
C ILE A 81 -24.08 19.80 -3.54
N PHE A 82 -24.37 19.69 -2.25
CA PHE A 82 -24.54 20.82 -1.36
C PHE A 82 -23.41 20.90 -0.33
N MET A 83 -22.91 22.11 -0.07
CA MET A 83 -21.93 22.36 0.99
C MET A 83 -22.62 22.94 2.21
N ASN A 84 -22.59 22.20 3.30
CA ASN A 84 -23.20 22.60 4.56
C ASN A 84 -22.40 23.71 5.26
N GLU A 85 -23.02 24.39 6.23
CA GLU A 85 -22.38 25.46 7.02
C GLU A 85 -21.13 24.97 7.77
N ASP A 86 -21.15 23.70 8.22
CA ASP A 86 -20.03 23.03 8.87
C ASP A 86 -18.93 22.57 7.90
N ARG A 87 -19.07 22.89 6.61
CA ARG A 87 -18.19 22.54 5.49
C ARG A 87 -18.19 21.07 5.10
N SER A 88 -19.04 20.24 5.71
CA SER A 88 -19.35 18.92 5.14
C SER A 88 -20.05 19.09 3.79
N ILE A 89 -19.96 18.06 2.95
CA ILE A 89 -20.52 18.08 1.61
C ILE A 89 -21.44 16.87 1.47
N SER A 90 -22.71 17.16 1.17
CA SER A 90 -23.77 16.18 1.02
C SER A 90 -24.20 16.09 -0.44
N ILE A 91 -24.66 14.90 -0.83
CA ILE A 91 -25.41 14.68 -2.06
C ILE A 91 -26.86 14.51 -1.65
N VAL A 92 -27.73 15.40 -2.12
CA VAL A 92 -29.14 15.49 -1.72
C VAL A 92 -30.02 15.25 -2.93
N ASN A 93 -31.00 14.36 -2.82
CA ASN A 93 -32.00 14.14 -3.87
C ASN A 93 -33.39 14.29 -3.27
N ASP A 94 -34.22 15.18 -3.84
CA ASP A 94 -35.57 15.50 -3.34
C ASP A 94 -35.65 15.82 -1.83
N GLY A 95 -34.60 16.46 -1.30
CA GLY A 95 -34.50 16.85 0.11
C GLY A 95 -33.96 15.75 1.05
N GLU A 96 -33.67 14.56 0.53
CA GLU A 96 -33.06 13.45 1.28
C GLU A 96 -31.56 13.37 1.00
N GLU A 97 -30.75 13.21 2.05
CA GLU A 97 -29.31 12.98 1.91
C GLU A 97 -29.07 11.54 1.43
N ILE A 98 -28.59 11.41 0.19
CA ILE A 98 -28.29 10.11 -0.44
C ILE A 98 -26.79 9.82 -0.47
N GLY A 99 -25.94 10.78 -0.09
CA GLY A 99 -24.52 10.56 -0.01
C GLY A 99 -23.72 11.65 0.67
N ARG A 100 -22.46 11.34 0.99
CA ARG A 100 -21.49 12.22 1.63
C ARG A 100 -20.19 12.23 0.85
N VAL A 101 -19.57 13.40 0.75
CA VAL A 101 -18.30 13.57 0.03
C VAL A 101 -17.19 13.83 1.03
N VAL A 102 -16.11 13.04 0.94
CA VAL A 102 -14.87 13.25 1.68
C VAL A 102 -13.81 13.77 0.72
N LEU A 103 -13.08 14.77 1.17
CA LEU A 103 -12.07 15.46 0.38
C LEU A 103 -10.67 15.01 0.76
N TYR A 104 -9.74 15.11 -0.20
CA TYR A 104 -8.32 15.00 0.11
C TYR A 104 -7.89 16.14 1.05
N PRO A 105 -7.10 15.86 2.10
CA PRO A 105 -6.61 16.88 3.01
C PRO A 105 -5.70 17.86 2.26
N GLU A 106 -5.66 19.12 2.74
CA GLU A 106 -4.78 20.17 2.21
C GLU A 106 -4.98 20.48 0.71
N THR A 107 -6.14 20.12 0.15
CA THR A 107 -6.50 20.45 -1.23
C THR A 107 -7.56 21.53 -1.30
N ARG A 108 -7.73 22.14 -2.48
CA ARG A 108 -8.89 22.99 -2.77
C ARG A 108 -10.10 22.13 -3.09
N ARG A 109 -10.57 21.33 -2.12
CA ARG A 109 -11.78 20.49 -2.23
C ARG A 109 -11.73 19.46 -3.37
N HIS A 110 -10.60 18.77 -3.50
CA HIS A 110 -10.49 17.64 -4.41
C HIS A 110 -11.18 16.43 -3.75
N VAL A 111 -12.03 15.74 -4.49
CA VAL A 111 -12.78 14.58 -4.01
C VAL A 111 -11.82 13.42 -3.79
N LYS A 112 -11.93 12.78 -2.62
CA LYS A 112 -11.24 11.52 -2.31
C LYS A 112 -12.20 10.35 -2.41
N GLU A 113 -13.38 10.47 -1.81
CA GLU A 113 -14.38 9.41 -1.81
C GLU A 113 -15.79 9.99 -1.70
N VAL A 114 -16.75 9.26 -2.26
CA VAL A 114 -18.19 9.54 -2.18
C VAL A 114 -18.86 8.34 -1.56
N GLN A 115 -19.48 8.52 -0.40
CA GLN A 115 -20.17 7.49 0.35
C GLN A 115 -21.67 7.60 0.06
N TYR A 116 -22.23 6.64 -0.65
CA TYR A 116 -23.66 6.55 -0.92
C TYR A 116 -24.38 5.78 0.19
N LEU A 117 -25.58 6.23 0.54
CA LEU A 117 -26.31 5.78 1.72
C LEU A 117 -27.59 5.03 1.34
N ASN A 118 -27.91 4.01 2.12
CA ASN A 118 -29.25 3.44 2.17
C ASN A 118 -30.23 4.40 2.87
N ALA A 119 -31.53 4.17 2.70
CA ALA A 119 -32.58 4.98 3.34
C ALA A 119 -32.52 5.00 4.88
N ASP A 120 -31.90 4.00 5.50
CA ASP A 120 -31.68 3.95 6.96
C ASP A 120 -30.39 4.66 7.42
N GLY A 121 -29.65 5.28 6.49
CA GLY A 121 -28.39 5.98 6.73
C GLY A 121 -27.15 5.08 6.80
N SER A 122 -27.30 3.76 6.63
CA SER A 122 -26.16 2.85 6.48
C SER A 122 -25.45 3.04 5.15
N THR A 123 -24.16 2.71 5.07
CA THR A 123 -23.40 2.80 3.81
C THR A 123 -23.88 1.70 2.85
N ASP A 124 -24.25 2.09 1.63
CA ASP A 124 -24.54 1.18 0.52
C ASP A 124 -23.24 0.84 -0.23
N PHE A 125 -22.62 1.87 -0.82
CA PHE A 125 -21.31 1.74 -1.44
C PHE A 125 -20.50 3.03 -1.33
N ILE A 126 -19.19 2.89 -1.53
CA ILE A 126 -18.24 4.01 -1.57
C ILE A 126 -17.55 3.98 -2.93
N GLU A 127 -17.51 5.13 -3.60
CA GLU A 127 -16.61 5.37 -4.73
C GLU A 127 -15.36 6.07 -4.21
N GLU A 128 -14.18 5.49 -4.45
CA GLU A 128 -12.89 6.14 -4.22
C GLU A 128 -12.36 6.71 -5.52
N TYR A 129 -11.88 7.95 -5.46
CA TYR A 129 -11.27 8.66 -6.57
C TYR A 129 -9.77 8.81 -6.30
N ALA A 130 -8.96 8.65 -7.35
CA ALA A 130 -7.54 8.92 -7.30
C ALA A 130 -7.26 10.43 -7.21
N ASP A 131 -6.01 10.80 -6.92
CA ASP A 131 -5.64 12.21 -6.75
C ASP A 131 -5.81 13.07 -8.02
N ASP A 132 -5.85 12.42 -9.19
CA ASP A 132 -6.16 13.02 -10.50
C ASP A 132 -7.66 13.09 -10.83
N GLY A 133 -8.53 12.64 -9.92
CA GLY A 133 -9.97 12.68 -10.07
C GLY A 133 -10.59 11.53 -10.84
N GLU A 134 -9.81 10.56 -11.33
CA GLU A 134 -10.39 9.36 -11.94
C GLU A 134 -10.94 8.39 -10.88
N LEU A 135 -11.97 7.63 -11.22
CA LEU A 135 -12.50 6.57 -10.37
C LEU A 135 -11.43 5.49 -10.15
N TYR A 136 -11.05 5.28 -8.89
CA TYR A 136 -10.03 4.32 -8.48
C TYR A 136 -10.67 2.98 -8.10
N SER A 137 -11.65 3.02 -7.19
CA SER A 137 -12.30 1.81 -6.69
C SER A 137 -13.76 2.03 -6.27
N ASN A 138 -14.55 0.96 -6.26
CA ASN A 138 -15.87 0.94 -5.63
C ASN A 138 -15.87 -0.13 -4.53
N LEU A 139 -16.31 0.24 -3.33
CA LEU A 139 -16.46 -0.65 -2.19
C LEU A 139 -17.96 -0.85 -1.93
N PHE A 140 -18.44 -2.09 -1.97
CA PHE A 140 -19.84 -2.43 -1.76
C PHE A 140 -20.03 -3.01 -0.35
N PHE A 141 -21.09 -2.57 0.33
CA PHE A 141 -21.36 -2.92 1.72
C PHE A 141 -22.67 -3.70 1.85
N PHE A 142 -22.73 -4.54 2.87
CA PHE A 142 -23.96 -5.15 3.37
C PHE A 142 -23.87 -5.22 4.89
N ASN A 143 -24.89 -4.76 5.60
CA ASN A 143 -24.90 -4.64 7.06
C ASN A 143 -23.62 -3.96 7.59
N ASN A 144 -23.25 -2.80 7.01
CA ASN A 144 -22.05 -2.02 7.35
C ASN A 144 -20.73 -2.80 7.26
N THR A 145 -20.70 -3.91 6.52
CA THR A 145 -19.49 -4.71 6.28
C THR A 145 -19.19 -4.75 4.80
N VAL A 146 -17.93 -4.48 4.43
CA VAL A 146 -17.46 -4.58 3.04
C VAL A 146 -17.65 -6.02 2.53
N GLN A 147 -18.30 -6.16 1.38
CA GLN A 147 -18.52 -7.42 0.67
C GLN A 147 -17.61 -7.55 -0.55
N GLU A 148 -17.38 -6.44 -1.25
CA GLU A 148 -16.61 -6.42 -2.49
C GLU A 148 -15.88 -5.09 -2.64
N ILE A 149 -14.67 -5.13 -3.20
CA ILE A 149 -13.95 -3.96 -3.70
C ILE A 149 -13.58 -4.19 -5.16
N ASN A 150 -13.97 -3.28 -6.03
CA ASN A 150 -13.67 -3.30 -7.46
C ASN A 150 -12.66 -2.20 -7.79
N PHE A 151 -11.51 -2.54 -8.38
CA PHE A 151 -10.49 -1.60 -8.83
C PHE A 151 -10.54 -1.44 -10.35
N PHE A 152 -10.59 -0.19 -10.80
CA PHE A 152 -10.91 0.16 -12.18
C PHE A 152 -9.69 0.56 -13.00
N ASN A 153 -9.81 0.38 -14.31
CA ASN A 153 -8.95 1.06 -15.29
C ASN A 153 -9.58 2.40 -15.72
N SER A 154 -8.89 3.20 -16.55
CA SER A 154 -9.39 4.50 -17.03
C SER A 154 -10.62 4.41 -17.96
N LYS A 155 -11.03 3.19 -18.36
CA LYS A 155 -12.31 2.94 -19.05
C LYS A 155 -13.42 2.55 -18.08
N GLN A 156 -13.19 2.67 -16.78
CA GLN A 156 -14.09 2.29 -15.70
C GLN A 156 -14.53 0.81 -15.76
N PHE A 157 -13.65 -0.06 -16.24
CA PHE A 157 -13.87 -1.50 -16.14
C PHE A 157 -13.17 -2.10 -14.91
N PRO A 158 -13.84 -2.98 -14.13
CA PRO A 158 -13.28 -3.57 -12.93
C PRO A 158 -12.25 -4.65 -13.27
N VAL A 159 -10.97 -4.32 -13.17
CA VAL A 159 -9.85 -5.21 -13.55
C VAL A 159 -9.49 -6.15 -12.41
N VAL A 160 -9.47 -5.66 -11.17
CA VAL A 160 -9.21 -6.48 -9.98
C VAL A 160 -10.41 -6.35 -9.06
N SER A 161 -10.90 -7.48 -8.54
CA SER A 161 -12.00 -7.51 -7.57
C SER A 161 -11.57 -8.30 -6.34
N TYR A 162 -11.75 -7.73 -5.15
CA TYR A 162 -11.62 -8.41 -3.87
C TYR A 162 -12.99 -8.74 -3.33
N PHE A 163 -13.24 -10.00 -2.98
CA PHE A 163 -14.47 -10.45 -2.34
C PHE A 163 -14.18 -10.87 -0.91
N PHE A 164 -15.09 -10.52 -0.02
CA PHE A 164 -14.95 -10.69 1.42
C PHE A 164 -15.93 -11.74 1.96
N TYR A 165 -15.45 -12.51 2.92
CA TYR A 165 -16.27 -13.40 3.74
C TYR A 165 -15.72 -13.38 5.17
N GLU A 166 -16.59 -13.20 6.15
CA GLU A 166 -16.21 -13.04 7.58
C GLU A 166 -15.11 -11.97 7.79
N GLY A 167 -15.20 -10.85 7.07
CA GLY A 167 -14.26 -9.72 7.18
C GLY A 167 -12.89 -9.98 6.56
N LYS A 168 -12.69 -11.07 5.82
CA LYS A 168 -11.42 -11.40 5.17
C LYS A 168 -11.61 -11.56 3.67
N VAL A 169 -10.63 -11.13 2.90
CA VAL A 169 -10.58 -11.40 1.45
C VAL A 169 -10.39 -12.90 1.24
N ASN A 170 -11.41 -13.55 0.69
CA ASN A 170 -11.42 -15.00 0.44
C ASN A 170 -11.43 -15.32 -1.08
N LEU A 171 -11.59 -14.31 -1.92
CA LEU A 171 -11.44 -14.44 -3.36
C LEU A 171 -10.90 -13.14 -3.95
N VAL A 172 -9.87 -13.24 -4.77
CA VAL A 172 -9.41 -12.17 -5.66
C VAL A 172 -9.58 -12.61 -7.10
N VAL A 173 -10.21 -11.78 -7.93
CA VAL A 173 -10.37 -12.02 -9.36
C VAL A 173 -9.58 -10.98 -10.13
N VAL A 174 -8.76 -11.42 -11.08
CA VAL A 174 -8.02 -10.55 -11.99
C VAL A 174 -8.51 -10.79 -13.41
N ARG A 175 -8.97 -9.74 -14.08
CA ARG A 175 -9.41 -9.74 -15.46
C ARG A 175 -8.34 -9.15 -16.37
N ASP A 176 -8.36 -9.53 -17.63
CA ASP A 176 -7.55 -8.86 -18.64
C ASP A 176 -8.15 -7.47 -18.93
N PRO A 177 -7.37 -6.37 -18.83
CA PRO A 177 -7.91 -5.01 -18.90
C PRO A 177 -8.43 -4.61 -20.29
N LYS A 178 -8.14 -5.40 -21.34
CA LYS A 178 -8.61 -5.15 -22.70
C LYS A 178 -9.86 -5.96 -23.04
N THR A 179 -9.89 -7.23 -22.63
CA THR A 179 -10.94 -8.19 -23.02
C THR A 179 -11.97 -8.45 -21.92
N MET A 180 -11.69 -8.03 -20.69
CA MET A 180 -12.51 -8.26 -19.49
C MET A 180 -12.75 -9.73 -19.12
N LYS A 181 -12.06 -10.66 -19.79
CA LYS A 181 -12.09 -12.07 -19.43
C LYS A 181 -11.29 -12.31 -18.15
N VAL A 182 -11.79 -13.20 -17.29
CA VAL A 182 -11.07 -13.62 -16.09
C VAL A 182 -9.77 -14.30 -16.50
N LYS A 183 -8.65 -13.73 -16.05
CA LYS A 183 -7.29 -14.21 -16.30
C LYS A 183 -6.77 -15.07 -15.15
N ALA A 184 -7.12 -14.72 -13.91
CA ALA A 184 -6.71 -15.45 -12.72
C ALA A 184 -7.72 -15.29 -11.57
N LYS A 185 -7.72 -16.26 -10.66
CA LYS A 185 -8.44 -16.25 -9.39
C LYS A 185 -7.52 -16.72 -8.26
N TYR A 186 -7.68 -16.16 -7.08
CA TYR A 186 -6.88 -16.48 -5.89
C TYR A 186 -7.82 -16.66 -4.69
N ASN A 187 -7.53 -17.61 -3.81
CA ASN A 187 -8.38 -17.94 -2.65
C ASN A 187 -8.09 -17.08 -1.41
N SER A 188 -7.14 -16.16 -1.52
CA SER A 188 -6.80 -15.21 -0.46
C SER A 188 -6.10 -13.99 -1.05
N LEU A 189 -6.07 -12.90 -0.27
CA LEU A 189 -5.24 -11.75 -0.61
C LEU A 189 -3.75 -12.12 -0.69
N MET A 190 -3.26 -12.99 0.20
CA MET A 190 -1.83 -13.35 0.19
C MET A 190 -1.43 -14.15 -1.04
N ASP A 191 -2.26 -15.10 -1.49
CA ASP A 191 -1.98 -15.86 -2.73
C ASP A 191 -1.88 -14.92 -3.93
N PHE A 192 -2.74 -13.91 -3.99
CA PHE A 192 -2.69 -12.86 -5.00
C PHE A 192 -1.40 -12.05 -4.90
N LEU A 193 -1.06 -11.53 -3.71
CA LEU A 193 0.14 -10.71 -3.52
C LEU A 193 1.43 -11.47 -3.87
N ILE A 194 1.55 -12.72 -3.41
CA ILE A 194 2.69 -13.60 -3.71
C ILE A 194 2.88 -13.77 -5.22
N ASP A 195 1.79 -14.08 -5.94
CA ASP A 195 1.86 -14.33 -7.37
C ASP A 195 2.12 -13.06 -8.19
N GLN A 196 1.51 -11.94 -7.82
CA GLN A 196 1.68 -10.69 -8.57
C GLN A 196 3.03 -10.01 -8.31
N VAL A 197 3.52 -10.00 -7.07
CA VAL A 197 4.86 -9.45 -6.76
C VAL A 197 5.94 -10.29 -7.46
N ALA A 198 5.80 -11.61 -7.52
CA ALA A 198 6.72 -12.48 -8.26
C ALA A 198 6.80 -12.17 -9.76
N LYS A 199 5.75 -11.59 -10.37
CA LYS A 199 5.73 -11.20 -11.79
C LYS A 199 6.35 -9.82 -12.05
N LEU A 200 6.51 -8.98 -11.01
CA LEU A 200 7.10 -7.66 -11.14
C LEU A 200 8.64 -7.67 -11.16
N VAL A 201 9.25 -8.78 -10.72
CA VAL A 201 10.67 -8.82 -10.38
C VAL A 201 11.35 -10.06 -10.97
N THR A 202 12.65 -9.97 -11.18
CA THR A 202 13.47 -11.00 -11.82
C THR A 202 14.64 -11.40 -10.92
N LYS A 203 15.37 -12.46 -11.33
CA LYS A 203 16.60 -12.92 -10.66
C LYS A 203 17.71 -11.89 -10.57
N LYS A 204 17.69 -10.85 -11.41
CA LYS A 204 18.69 -9.77 -11.42
C LYS A 204 18.33 -8.63 -10.47
N ASP A 205 17.18 -8.71 -9.81
CA ASP A 205 16.67 -7.67 -8.94
C ASP A 205 16.97 -7.98 -7.48
N GLN A 206 17.11 -6.91 -6.71
CA GLN A 206 17.23 -6.95 -5.26
C GLN A 206 15.99 -6.28 -4.66
N ILE A 207 15.39 -6.91 -3.65
CA ILE A 207 14.23 -6.34 -2.96
C ILE A 207 14.52 -6.24 -1.49
N SER A 208 14.45 -5.03 -0.97
CA SER A 208 14.58 -4.71 0.43
C SER A 208 13.20 -4.58 1.08
N ILE A 209 13.06 -5.11 2.29
CA ILE A 209 11.90 -4.89 3.16
C ILE A 209 12.38 -4.44 4.53
N SER A 210 11.58 -3.65 5.24
CA SER A 210 11.84 -3.28 6.64
C SER A 210 10.84 -3.89 7.63
N TYR A 211 9.76 -4.51 7.14
CA TYR A 211 8.72 -5.11 7.97
C TYR A 211 8.53 -6.59 7.65
N MET A 212 8.33 -7.40 8.68
CA MET A 212 8.10 -8.86 8.58
C MET A 212 6.60 -9.22 8.50
N GLY A 213 5.82 -8.35 7.84
CA GLY A 213 4.38 -8.49 7.63
C GLY A 213 4.04 -8.97 6.22
N LEU A 214 3.05 -8.33 5.59
CA LEU A 214 2.60 -8.64 4.23
C LEU A 214 3.75 -8.60 3.22
N GLU A 215 4.67 -7.65 3.38
CA GLU A 215 5.82 -7.44 2.51
C GLU A 215 6.72 -8.68 2.47
N MET A 216 7.01 -9.27 3.64
CA MET A 216 7.82 -10.48 3.72
C MET A 216 7.13 -11.65 3.03
N PHE A 217 5.85 -11.89 3.31
CA PHE A 217 5.15 -13.03 2.74
C PHE A 217 4.95 -12.89 1.23
N ALA A 218 4.74 -11.68 0.71
CA ALA A 218 4.60 -11.43 -0.73
C ALA A 218 5.85 -11.83 -1.55
N LEU A 219 7.01 -12.01 -0.90
CA LEU A 219 8.25 -12.42 -1.55
C LEU A 219 8.41 -13.93 -1.74
N GLU A 220 7.45 -14.74 -1.26
CA GLU A 220 7.60 -16.21 -1.20
C GLU A 220 7.97 -16.85 -2.55
N LYS A 221 7.36 -16.40 -3.64
CA LYS A 221 7.60 -16.91 -5.00
C LYS A 221 8.53 -16.04 -5.84
N THR A 222 9.12 -14.99 -5.27
CA THR A 222 10.05 -14.15 -6.03
C THR A 222 11.36 -14.90 -6.24
N THR A 223 12.06 -14.53 -7.32
CA THR A 223 13.37 -15.11 -7.65
C THR A 223 14.52 -14.13 -7.44
N SER A 224 14.21 -12.93 -6.95
CA SER A 224 15.12 -11.85 -6.61
C SER A 224 15.97 -12.15 -5.38
N TYR A 225 17.02 -11.36 -5.18
CA TYR A 225 17.80 -11.37 -3.95
C TYR A 225 17.09 -10.50 -2.90
N ASN A 226 16.43 -11.14 -1.93
CA ASN A 226 15.60 -10.41 -0.96
C ASN A 226 16.33 -10.16 0.35
N ILE A 227 16.22 -8.94 0.88
CA ILE A 227 16.95 -8.46 2.05
C ILE A 227 15.96 -7.91 3.07
N LEU A 228 16.05 -8.35 4.33
CA LEU A 228 15.38 -7.72 5.45
C LEU A 228 16.32 -6.71 6.11
N TYR A 229 15.93 -5.44 6.14
CA TYR A 229 16.53 -4.44 7.02
C TYR A 229 15.83 -4.47 8.37
N LEU A 230 16.51 -4.98 9.39
CA LEU A 230 15.99 -5.06 10.75
C LEU A 230 16.10 -3.69 11.45
N GLU A 231 15.09 -2.86 11.23
CA GLU A 231 14.99 -1.50 11.79
C GLU A 231 14.39 -1.47 13.20
N GLU A 232 13.59 -2.48 13.54
CA GLU A 232 12.98 -2.64 14.87
C GLU A 232 13.79 -3.59 15.76
N SER A 233 13.48 -3.57 17.06
CA SER A 233 14.01 -4.56 18.00
C SER A 233 13.82 -6.00 17.48
N PRO A 234 14.85 -6.87 17.60
CA PRO A 234 14.74 -8.29 17.27
C PRO A 234 13.80 -9.06 18.23
N PHE A 235 13.45 -8.46 19.37
CA PHE A 235 12.63 -9.10 20.40
C PHE A 235 11.20 -8.54 20.42
N ASP A 236 10.27 -9.38 20.85
CA ASP A 236 8.90 -8.99 21.18
C ASP A 236 8.81 -8.36 22.60
N SER A 237 7.60 -8.02 23.01
CA SER A 237 7.32 -7.43 24.32
C SER A 237 7.65 -8.34 25.50
N LYS A 238 7.86 -9.65 25.28
CA LYS A 238 8.24 -10.63 26.28
C LYS A 238 9.76 -10.90 26.29
N GLY A 239 10.53 -10.19 25.47
CA GLY A 239 11.97 -10.42 25.32
C GLY A 239 12.31 -11.68 24.53
N VAL A 240 11.35 -12.28 23.83
CA VAL A 240 11.55 -13.44 22.96
C VAL A 240 11.85 -12.97 21.55
N ILE A 241 12.75 -13.66 20.84
CA ILE A 241 13.08 -13.32 19.45
C ILE A 241 11.82 -13.43 18.60
N LYS A 242 11.51 -12.40 17.80
CA LYS A 242 10.37 -12.39 16.88
C LYS A 242 10.39 -13.65 16.00
N GLY A 243 9.28 -14.39 15.97
CA GLY A 243 9.21 -15.71 15.31
C GLY A 243 9.56 -15.68 13.81
N ASN A 244 9.14 -14.64 13.09
CA ASN A 244 9.47 -14.45 11.68
C ASN A 244 10.99 -14.23 11.48
N LEU A 245 11.61 -13.38 12.32
CA LEU A 245 13.05 -13.15 12.28
C LEU A 245 13.82 -14.44 12.53
N LEU A 246 13.44 -15.18 13.57
CA LEU A 246 14.06 -16.46 13.89
C LEU A 246 13.93 -17.47 12.74
N SER A 247 12.77 -17.48 12.06
CA SER A 247 12.51 -18.36 10.92
C SER A 247 13.37 -17.98 9.69
N ILE A 248 13.61 -16.69 9.45
CA ILE A 248 14.54 -16.22 8.41
C ILE A 248 15.96 -16.66 8.73
N LEU A 249 16.44 -16.37 9.94
CA LEU A 249 17.82 -16.64 10.37
C LEU A 249 18.13 -18.15 10.42
N LYS A 250 17.13 -18.99 10.72
CA LYS A 250 17.23 -20.47 10.65
C LYS A 250 16.94 -21.05 9.26
N ASP A 251 16.85 -20.21 8.23
CA ASP A 251 16.56 -20.59 6.84
C ASP A 251 15.23 -21.34 6.61
N LYS A 252 14.29 -21.28 7.56
CA LYS A 252 12.90 -21.76 7.36
C LYS A 252 12.14 -20.85 6.41
N VAL A 253 12.47 -19.56 6.41
CA VAL A 253 12.07 -18.59 5.39
C VAL A 253 13.27 -18.38 4.47
N SER A 254 13.35 -19.20 3.42
CA SER A 254 14.52 -19.28 2.55
C SER A 254 14.55 -18.23 1.44
N TYR A 255 13.41 -17.61 1.13
CA TYR A 255 13.33 -16.55 0.12
C TYR A 255 13.92 -15.22 0.58
N ILE A 256 14.08 -14.98 1.90
CA ILE A 256 14.91 -13.87 2.42
C ILE A 256 16.35 -14.37 2.54
N LYS A 257 17.26 -13.75 1.78
CA LYS A 257 18.66 -14.17 1.63
C LYS A 257 19.59 -13.51 2.63
N GLU A 258 19.28 -12.30 3.04
CA GLU A 258 20.14 -11.50 3.92
C GLU A 258 19.30 -10.73 4.94
N VAL A 259 19.83 -10.57 6.16
CA VAL A 259 19.28 -9.71 7.20
C VAL A 259 20.32 -8.64 7.56
N ARG A 260 20.06 -7.40 7.18
CA ARG A 260 20.89 -6.25 7.52
C ARG A 260 20.45 -5.67 8.86
N MET A 261 21.36 -5.54 9.82
CA MET A 261 21.04 -5.09 11.17
C MET A 261 22.17 -4.27 11.78
N THR A 262 21.89 -3.54 12.86
CA THR A 262 22.92 -2.82 13.62
C THR A 262 23.82 -3.80 14.39
N GLU A 263 25.02 -3.36 14.77
CA GLU A 263 25.93 -4.16 15.60
C GLU A 263 25.27 -4.53 16.95
N THR A 264 24.47 -3.62 17.51
CA THR A 264 23.70 -3.85 18.74
C THR A 264 22.74 -5.02 18.58
N HIS A 265 21.91 -5.04 17.52
CA HIS A 265 21.00 -6.15 17.25
C HIS A 265 21.74 -7.46 17.00
N TYR A 266 22.87 -7.41 16.28
CA TYR A 266 23.70 -8.58 16.03
C TYR A 266 24.22 -9.21 17.32
N LYS A 267 24.79 -8.40 18.23
CA LYS A 267 25.30 -8.87 19.54
C LYS A 267 24.17 -9.48 20.38
N GLN A 268 23.04 -8.81 20.47
CA GLN A 268 21.86 -9.30 21.20
C GLN A 268 21.38 -10.67 20.71
N LEU A 269 21.38 -10.90 19.40
CA LEU A 269 21.00 -12.20 18.82
C LEU A 269 22.10 -13.25 19.03
N LYS A 270 23.37 -12.86 18.92
CA LYS A 270 24.51 -13.73 19.17
C LYS A 270 24.51 -14.27 20.61
N ASP A 271 24.24 -13.41 21.58
CA ASP A 271 24.17 -13.77 23.01
C ASP A 271 23.04 -14.76 23.32
N LYS A 272 22.04 -14.86 22.42
CA LYS A 272 20.95 -15.83 22.47
C LYS A 272 21.21 -17.10 21.65
N ASN A 273 22.45 -17.31 21.19
CA ASN A 273 22.86 -18.45 20.35
C ASN A 273 21.99 -18.62 19.10
N VAL A 274 21.58 -17.52 18.48
CA VAL A 274 20.87 -17.54 17.20
C VAL A 274 21.88 -17.75 16.06
N PRO A 275 21.58 -18.57 15.02
CA PRO A 275 22.42 -18.63 13.83
C PRO A 275 22.38 -17.29 13.08
N LEU A 276 23.54 -16.78 12.70
CA LEU A 276 23.71 -15.44 12.12
C LEU A 276 24.36 -15.48 10.72
N ASP A 277 24.32 -16.63 10.04
CA ASP A 277 24.92 -16.79 8.70
C ASP A 277 24.31 -15.85 7.65
N LYS A 278 23.03 -15.49 7.80
CA LYS A 278 22.35 -14.51 6.96
C LYS A 278 22.55 -13.05 7.41
N ALA A 279 23.13 -12.82 8.58
CA ALA A 279 23.19 -11.49 9.17
C ALA A 279 24.40 -10.70 8.67
N THR A 280 24.16 -9.47 8.23
CA THR A 280 25.20 -8.50 7.86
C THR A 280 25.05 -7.24 8.70
N ILE A 281 26.15 -6.77 9.30
CA ILE A 281 26.15 -5.55 10.10
C ILE A 281 26.19 -4.33 9.19
N VAL A 282 25.24 -3.42 9.36
CA VAL A 282 25.24 -2.11 8.71
C VAL A 282 25.56 -1.02 9.74
N LYS A 283 26.36 -0.02 9.32
CA LYS A 283 26.62 1.15 10.16
C LYS A 283 25.32 1.93 10.31
N GLU A 284 25.02 2.39 11.52
CA GLU A 284 23.93 3.33 11.73
C GLU A 284 24.17 4.56 10.86
N GLY A 285 23.24 4.84 9.95
CA GLY A 285 23.24 6.11 9.24
C GLY A 285 23.07 7.23 10.25
N LYS A 286 24.01 8.19 10.27
CA LYS A 286 23.87 9.41 11.06
C LYS A 286 22.51 10.02 10.75
N THR A 287 21.67 10.19 11.76
CA THR A 287 20.40 10.89 11.58
C THR A 287 20.70 12.37 11.37
N ALA A 288 19.80 13.11 10.71
CA ALA A 288 19.97 14.55 10.45
C ALA A 288 20.23 15.38 11.74
N ASN A 289 19.92 14.83 12.93
CA ASN A 289 20.21 15.45 14.22
C ASN A 289 21.68 15.39 14.65
N ASP A 290 22.52 14.57 14.02
CA ASP A 290 23.95 14.44 14.38
C ASP A 290 24.84 15.54 13.75
N ARG A 291 24.27 16.40 12.90
CA ARG A 291 25.02 17.51 12.27
C ARG A 291 25.08 18.79 13.12
N ASN A 292 24.29 18.89 14.20
CA ASN A 292 24.25 20.09 15.04
C ASN A 292 25.13 20.04 16.30
N ASN A 293 25.88 18.96 16.52
CA ASN A 293 26.71 18.79 17.72
C ASN A 293 28.23 18.80 17.47
N SER A 294 28.71 19.19 16.28
CA SER A 294 30.14 19.33 15.99
C SER A 294 30.56 20.77 15.68
N SER A 295 30.01 21.74 16.42
CA SER A 295 30.46 23.13 16.38
C SER A 295 30.31 23.80 17.74
N ARG A 296 31.12 23.36 18.73
CA ARG A 296 31.59 24.17 19.84
C ARG A 296 32.97 23.69 20.27
#